data_AF-A0A2C9M5M6-F1
#
_entry.id   AF-A0A2C9M5M6-F1
#
_cell.length_a   1.000
_cell.length_b   1.000
_cell.length_c   1.000
_cell.angle_alpha   90.00
_cell.angle_beta   90.00
_cell.angle_gamma   90.00
#
_symmetry.space_group_name_H-M   'P 1'
#
loop_
_entity.id
_entity.type
_entity.pdbx_description
1 polymer ?
#
loop_
_entity_poly.entity_id
_entity_poly.type
_entity_poly.pdbx_seq_one_letter_code
_entity_poly.pdbx_strand_id
1 'polypeptide(L)'
;ADRVHEDAKADFLAELTLMKSIPPHPNIIKMYGSCTAHDPYLMILEFACHGDLKKYLQDQRMERNYANAAFSAYGVRPVTDATTAQLPLGVINQGYTESVNERYVTMSKGGLLTSRTLLSFALQIGHGLEHLADTK
;
A
#
# COMPACT_ATOMS: atom_id res chain seq x y z
N ALA A 1 23.12 -27.57 -3.16
CA ALA A 1 22.62 -26.43 -3.94
C ALA A 1 21.35 -26.82 -4.69
N ASP A 2 21.35 -27.97 -5.37
CA ASP A 2 20.24 -28.43 -6.23
C ASP A 2 18.88 -28.60 -5.50
N ARG A 3 18.85 -29.14 -4.28
CA ARG A 3 17.59 -29.27 -3.51
C ARG A 3 16.90 -27.94 -3.24
N VAL A 4 17.66 -26.89 -2.91
CA VAL A 4 17.09 -25.56 -2.61
C VAL A 4 16.42 -24.96 -3.85
N HIS A 5 16.94 -25.29 -5.05
CA HIS A 5 16.40 -24.79 -6.30
C HIS A 5 15.13 -25.53 -6.74
N GLU A 6 15.01 -26.81 -6.41
CA GLU A 6 13.78 -27.60 -6.62
C GLU A 6 12.67 -27.21 -5.64
N ASP A 7 13.01 -27.00 -4.36
CA ASP A 7 12.05 -26.56 -3.35
C ASP A 7 11.47 -25.17 -3.72
N ALA A 8 12.33 -24.22 -4.13
CA ALA A 8 11.88 -22.89 -4.57
C ALA A 8 10.99 -22.94 -5.82
N LYS A 9 11.23 -23.89 -6.73
CA LYS A 9 10.41 -24.09 -7.93
C LYS A 9 9.02 -24.65 -7.56
N ALA A 10 8.97 -25.61 -6.64
CA ALA A 10 7.72 -26.16 -6.15
C ALA A 10 6.87 -25.08 -5.44
N ASP A 11 7.50 -24.27 -4.59
CA ASP A 11 6.85 -23.15 -3.89
C ASP A 11 6.28 -22.13 -4.87
N PHE A 12 7.06 -21.74 -5.90
CA PHE A 12 6.60 -20.82 -6.93
C PHE A 12 5.39 -21.36 -7.70
N LEU A 13 5.40 -22.64 -8.08
CA LEU A 13 4.29 -23.25 -8.81
C LEU A 13 3.03 -23.39 -7.93
N ALA A 14 3.20 -23.62 -6.63
CA ALA A 14 2.10 -23.63 -5.67
C ALA A 14 1.47 -22.23 -5.55
N GLU A 15 2.29 -21.19 -5.39
CA GLU A 15 1.82 -19.80 -5.32
C GLU A 15 1.14 -19.36 -6.63
N LEU A 16 1.70 -19.73 -7.78
CA LEU A 16 1.11 -19.47 -9.09
C LEU A 16 -0.26 -20.15 -9.26
N THR A 17 -0.41 -21.37 -8.77
CA THR A 17 -1.69 -22.09 -8.82
C THR A 17 -2.74 -21.41 -7.95
N LEU A 18 -2.34 -20.97 -6.76
CA LEU A 18 -3.19 -20.20 -5.85
C LEU A 18 -3.61 -18.87 -6.48
N MET A 19 -2.69 -18.12 -7.07
CA MET A 19 -2.99 -16.83 -7.71
C MET A 19 -3.95 -16.97 -8.89
N LYS A 20 -3.90 -18.08 -9.62
CA LYS A 20 -4.86 -18.39 -10.70
C LYS A 20 -6.27 -18.71 -10.21
N SER A 21 -6.41 -19.27 -9.01
CA SER A 21 -7.72 -19.67 -8.48
C SER A 21 -8.50 -18.50 -7.88
N ILE A 22 -7.83 -17.39 -7.55
CA ILE A 22 -8.47 -16.23 -6.91
C ILE A 22 -9.30 -15.43 -7.92
N PRO A 23 -10.63 -15.27 -7.73
CA PRO A 23 -11.44 -14.37 -8.53
C PRO A 23 -10.97 -12.91 -8.36
N PRO A 24 -11.08 -12.07 -9.40
CA PRO A 24 -10.68 -10.68 -9.31
C PRO A 24 -11.36 -9.92 -8.15
N HIS A 25 -10.58 -9.25 -7.32
CA HIS A 25 -11.05 -8.46 -6.19
C HIS A 25 -10.21 -7.17 -6.05
N PRO A 26 -10.80 -6.00 -5.75
CA PRO A 26 -10.08 -4.72 -5.69
C PRO A 26 -8.96 -4.64 -4.65
N ASN A 27 -9.00 -5.48 -3.61
CA ASN A 27 -7.98 -5.50 -2.55
C ASN A 27 -7.02 -6.70 -2.63
N ILE A 28 -6.94 -7.35 -3.79
CA ILE A 28 -5.99 -8.43 -4.07
C ILE A 28 -5.30 -8.13 -5.39
N ILE A 29 -3.97 -8.22 -5.42
CA ILE A 29 -3.18 -7.99 -6.64
C ILE A 29 -3.65 -8.98 -7.71
N LYS A 30 -4.12 -8.45 -8.83
CA LYS A 30 -4.58 -9.29 -9.94
C LYS A 30 -3.41 -9.96 -10.66
N MET A 31 -3.56 -11.24 -10.96
CA MET A 31 -2.69 -11.95 -11.90
C MET A 31 -3.23 -11.82 -13.33
N TYR A 32 -2.38 -11.41 -14.27
CA TYR A 32 -2.70 -11.33 -15.69
C TYR A 32 -2.27 -12.58 -16.47
N GLY A 33 -1.20 -13.25 -16.04
CA GLY A 33 -0.69 -14.43 -16.72
C GLY A 33 0.62 -14.96 -16.13
N SER A 34 1.16 -16.02 -16.74
CA SER A 34 2.42 -16.65 -16.33
C SER A 34 3.17 -17.22 -17.53
N CYS A 35 4.50 -17.21 -17.47
CA CYS A 35 5.36 -17.92 -18.42
C CYS A 35 5.98 -19.11 -17.69
N THR A 36 5.51 -20.33 -18.00
CA THR A 36 5.97 -21.58 -17.34
C THR A 36 6.39 -22.65 -18.35
N ALA A 37 6.46 -22.33 -19.64
CA ALA A 37 6.85 -23.28 -20.68
C ALA A 37 8.35 -23.62 -20.61
N HIS A 38 9.17 -22.62 -20.28
CA HIS A 38 10.62 -22.74 -20.16
C HIS A 38 11.09 -21.88 -18.98
N ASP A 39 12.22 -22.24 -18.36
CA ASP A 39 12.85 -21.41 -17.34
C ASP A 39 13.43 -20.13 -17.96
N PRO A 40 13.40 -18.98 -17.25
CA PRO A 40 12.87 -18.80 -15.90
C PRO A 40 11.34 -18.71 -15.86
N TYR A 41 10.73 -19.26 -14.81
CA TYR A 41 9.30 -19.11 -14.60
C TYR A 41 8.94 -17.69 -14.14
N LEU A 42 7.89 -17.13 -14.74
CA LEU A 42 7.47 -15.75 -14.50
C LEU A 42 5.97 -15.67 -14.20
N MET A 43 5.61 -14.70 -13.34
CA MET A 43 4.23 -14.31 -13.05
C MET A 43 4.04 -12.85 -13.44
N ILE A 44 2.96 -12.55 -14.17
CA ILE A 44 2.60 -11.21 -14.60
C ILE A 44 1.47 -10.73 -13.68
N LEU A 45 1.77 -9.70 -12.88
CA LEU A 45 0.90 -9.17 -11.83
C LEU A 45 0.52 -7.71 -12.08
N GLU A 46 -0.53 -7.27 -11.42
CA GLU A 46 -0.84 -5.85 -11.24
C GLU A 46 0.30 -5.11 -10.52
N PHE A 47 0.62 -3.92 -11.02
CA PHE A 47 1.71 -3.11 -10.50
C PHE A 47 1.24 -2.21 -9.35
N ALA A 48 1.73 -2.45 -8.15
CA ALA A 48 1.55 -1.57 -7.00
C ALA A 48 2.59 -0.44 -7.01
N CYS A 49 2.22 0.73 -7.55
CA CYS A 49 3.14 1.85 -7.79
C CYS A 49 3.79 2.45 -6.53
N HIS A 50 3.24 2.20 -5.34
CA HIS A 50 3.76 2.68 -4.06
C HIS A 50 4.60 1.64 -3.31
N GLY A 51 4.82 0.45 -3.88
CA GLY A 51 5.58 -0.62 -3.26
C GLY A 51 4.84 -1.28 -2.09
N ASP A 52 5.58 -1.83 -1.14
CA ASP A 52 5.02 -2.53 0.01
C ASP A 52 4.51 -1.57 1.09
N LEU A 53 3.45 -1.99 1.79
CA LEU A 53 2.78 -1.18 2.81
C LEU A 53 3.69 -0.85 4.01
N LYS A 54 4.62 -1.75 4.37
CA LYS A 54 5.51 -1.53 5.52
C LYS A 54 6.44 -0.36 5.25
N LYS A 55 7.13 -0.37 4.10
CA LYS A 55 8.03 0.69 3.67
C LYS A 55 7.26 1.99 3.49
N TYR A 56 6.11 1.94 2.83
CA TYR A 56 5.23 3.10 2.68
C TYR A 56 4.91 3.75 4.04
N LEU A 57 4.48 2.97 5.04
CA LEU A 57 4.17 3.49 6.38
C LEU A 57 5.41 3.99 7.14
N GLN A 58 6.58 3.37 6.92
CA GLN A 58 7.84 3.82 7.52
C GLN A 58 8.28 5.17 6.96
N ASP A 59 8.22 5.34 5.64
CA ASP A 59 8.58 6.59 4.97
C ASP A 59 7.71 7.75 5.46
N GLN A 60 6.39 7.52 5.62
CA GLN A 60 5.46 8.51 6.16
C GLN A 60 5.75 8.90 7.61
N ARG A 61 6.21 7.95 8.46
CA ARG A 61 6.64 8.27 9.83
C ARG A 61 7.91 9.11 9.84
N MET A 62 8.86 8.79 8.96
CA MET A 62 10.11 9.55 8.86
C MET A 62 9.83 10.98 8.41
N GLU A 63 9.02 11.18 7.37
CA GLU A 63 8.61 12.51 6.88
C GLU A 63 7.94 13.34 7.99
N ARG A 64 7.03 12.74 8.77
CA ARG A 64 6.41 13.40 9.92
C ARG A 64 7.44 13.82 10.98
N ASN A 65 8.42 12.96 11.27
CA ASN A 65 9.47 13.25 12.24
C ASN A 65 10.39 14.38 11.77
N TYR A 66 10.78 14.40 10.49
CA TYR A 66 11.57 15.49 9.92
C TYR A 66 10.82 16.82 9.95
N ALA A 67 9.52 16.80 9.60
CA ALA A 67 8.67 17.98 9.70
C ALA A 67 8.61 18.49 11.15
N ASN A 68 8.33 17.61 12.12
CA ASN A 68 8.27 17.98 13.54
C ASN A 68 9.61 18.54 14.07
N ALA A 69 10.74 17.97 13.67
CA ALA A 69 12.06 18.45 14.03
C ALA A 69 12.33 19.84 13.45
N ALA A 70 11.97 20.06 12.18
CA ALA A 70 12.08 21.37 11.54
C ALA A 70 11.20 22.41 12.25
N PHE A 71 9.92 22.10 12.54
CA PHE A 71 9.03 23.00 13.26
C PHE A 71 9.57 23.36 14.66
N SER A 72 10.08 22.38 15.41
CA SER A 72 10.72 22.59 16.71
C SER A 72 11.92 23.53 16.62
N ALA A 73 12.78 23.38 15.60
CA ALA A 73 13.92 24.26 15.36
C ALA A 73 13.52 25.72 15.07
N TYR A 74 12.33 25.93 14.50
CA TYR A 74 11.74 27.27 14.27
C TYR A 74 10.87 27.76 15.44
N GLY A 75 10.85 27.07 16.58
CA GLY A 75 10.02 27.44 17.74
C GLY A 75 8.52 27.24 17.53
N VAL A 76 8.11 26.49 16.50
CA VAL A 76 6.72 26.14 16.18
C VAL A 76 6.40 24.80 16.83
N ARG A 77 5.35 24.75 17.67
CA ARG A 77 4.93 23.50 18.33
C ARG A 77 4.40 22.51 17.27
N PRO A 78 4.86 21.23 17.29
CA PRO A 78 4.36 20.23 16.36
C PRO A 78 2.87 19.97 16.60
N VAL A 79 2.10 19.91 15.52
CA VAL A 79 0.67 19.58 15.54
C VAL A 79 0.56 18.08 15.86
N THR A 80 0.41 17.75 17.13
CA THR A 80 0.02 16.42 17.60
C THR A 80 -1.50 16.32 17.52
N ASP A 81 -2.00 15.28 16.86
CA ASP A 81 -3.42 15.05 16.57
C ASP A 81 -4.33 15.16 17.82
N ALA A 82 -4.87 16.34 18.11
CA ALA A 82 -5.94 16.55 19.09
C ALA A 82 -6.66 17.93 19.00
N THR A 83 -6.28 18.83 18.10
CA THR A 83 -6.97 20.12 17.97
C THR A 83 -7.37 20.37 16.53
N THR A 84 -8.68 20.29 16.29
CA THR A 84 -9.36 20.75 15.09
C THR A 84 -8.86 22.13 14.70
N ALA A 85 -8.25 22.20 13.52
CA ALA A 85 -8.18 23.34 12.60
C ALA A 85 -8.34 24.74 13.22
N GLN A 86 -7.22 25.38 13.54
CA GLN A 86 -6.98 26.79 13.18
C GLN A 86 -5.49 26.95 12.84
N LEU A 87 -5.12 26.49 11.64
CA LEU A 87 -3.89 26.96 11.01
C LEU A 87 -4.18 28.35 10.42
N PRO A 88 -3.24 29.32 10.45
CA PRO A 88 -3.41 30.59 9.78
C PRO A 88 -3.67 30.34 8.29
N LEU A 89 -4.61 31.11 7.73
CA LEU A 89 -5.24 30.97 6.40
C LEU A 89 -4.30 30.98 5.16
N GLY A 90 -3.00 30.71 5.30
CA GLY A 90 -1.99 30.89 4.24
C GLY A 90 -1.19 29.67 3.80
N VAL A 91 -1.43 28.45 4.30
CA VAL A 91 -0.59 27.27 3.97
C VAL A 91 -1.36 26.07 3.39
N ILE A 92 -2.70 26.08 3.42
CA ILE A 92 -3.51 24.97 2.87
C ILE A 92 -4.10 25.37 1.52
N ASN A 93 -3.28 25.32 0.47
CA ASN A 93 -3.78 25.24 -0.90
C ASN A 93 -2.69 24.64 -1.79
N GLN A 94 -2.73 23.32 -1.95
CA GLN A 94 -2.73 22.64 -3.26
C GLN A 94 -2.58 21.13 -3.06
N GLY A 95 -3.54 20.37 -3.60
CA GLY A 95 -3.51 18.91 -3.57
C GLY A 95 -4.87 18.22 -3.62
N TYR A 96 -5.97 18.97 -3.79
CA TYR A 96 -7.20 18.39 -4.32
C TYR A 96 -7.06 18.41 -5.84
N THR A 97 -6.71 17.29 -6.45
CA THR A 97 -6.86 17.07 -7.89
C THR A 97 -8.02 16.10 -8.08
N GLU A 98 -9.02 16.59 -8.79
CA GLU A 98 -10.26 15.91 -9.13
C GLU A 98 -10.01 14.62 -9.94
N SER A 99 -10.88 13.63 -9.69
CA SER A 99 -11.18 12.46 -10.53
C SER A 99 -10.10 11.38 -10.74
N VAL A 100 -10.01 10.40 -9.83
CA VAL A 100 -9.93 8.97 -10.20
C VAL A 100 -10.53 8.12 -9.05
N ASN A 101 -11.71 7.55 -9.27
CA ASN A 101 -12.34 6.43 -8.55
C ASN A 101 -12.34 6.49 -6.98
N GLU A 102 -13.49 6.84 -6.38
CA GLU A 102 -13.74 6.92 -4.91
C GLU A 102 -13.38 5.69 -4.06
N ARG A 103 -12.99 4.56 -4.67
CA ARG A 103 -12.64 3.32 -3.97
C ARG A 103 -11.17 3.18 -3.60
N TYR A 104 -10.29 4.05 -4.12
CA TYR A 104 -8.87 4.01 -3.80
C TYR A 104 -8.45 5.38 -3.26
N VAL A 105 -8.14 5.46 -1.97
CA VAL A 105 -7.51 6.67 -1.41
C VAL A 105 -6.10 6.75 -1.99
N THR A 106 -5.96 7.47 -3.11
CA THR A 106 -4.64 7.84 -3.65
C THR A 106 -4.10 8.93 -2.75
N MET A 107 -3.24 8.53 -1.81
CA MET A 107 -2.45 9.50 -1.05
C MET A 107 -1.45 10.11 -2.02
N SER A 108 -1.71 11.35 -2.43
CA SER A 108 -0.71 12.19 -3.10
C SER A 108 0.59 12.19 -2.28
N LYS A 109 1.72 12.28 -2.98
CA LYS A 109 3.05 12.50 -2.43
C LYS A 109 3.03 13.81 -1.62
N GLY A 110 2.72 13.72 -0.31
CA GLY A 110 2.54 14.87 0.59
C GLY A 110 1.26 14.87 1.44
N GLY A 111 0.36 13.88 1.29
CA GLY A 111 -0.78 13.73 2.22
C GLY A 111 -0.34 13.15 3.56
N LEU A 112 -0.59 13.85 4.67
CA LEU A 112 -0.26 13.36 6.02
C LEU A 112 -1.00 12.05 6.31
N LEU A 113 -0.28 11.01 6.72
CA LEU A 113 -0.87 9.76 7.18
C LEU A 113 -1.76 10.01 8.42
N THR A 114 -3.07 9.93 8.24
CA THR A 114 -4.06 10.12 9.32
C THR A 114 -4.56 8.77 9.87
N SER A 115 -5.16 8.79 11.06
CA SER A 115 -5.87 7.63 11.62
C SER A 115 -6.96 7.09 10.68
N ARG A 116 -7.64 7.96 9.92
CA ARG A 116 -8.64 7.56 8.91
C ARG A 116 -8.00 6.75 7.79
N THR A 117 -6.83 7.16 7.31
CA THR A 117 -6.08 6.45 6.27
C THR A 117 -5.64 5.07 6.77
N LEU A 118 -5.14 4.98 8.01
CA LEU A 118 -4.77 3.70 8.63
C LEU A 118 -5.95 2.75 8.78
N LEU A 119 -7.11 3.26 9.21
CA LEU A 119 -8.35 2.48 9.27
C LEU A 119 -8.78 1.99 7.89
N SER A 120 -8.63 2.83 6.86
CA SER A 120 -8.92 2.45 5.48
C SER A 120 -8.03 1.30 5.00
N PHE A 121 -6.72 1.32 5.31
CA PHE A 121 -5.83 0.21 4.97
C PHE A 121 -6.24 -1.09 5.68
N ALA A 122 -6.54 -1.02 6.98
CA ALA A 122 -6.99 -2.18 7.74
C ALA A 122 -8.28 -2.77 7.17
N LEU A 123 -9.24 -1.90 6.80
CA LEU A 123 -10.51 -2.32 6.22
C LEU A 123 -10.32 -3.00 4.86
N GLN A 124 -9.48 -2.43 3.99
CA GLN A 124 -9.15 -3.00 2.68
C GLN A 124 -8.49 -4.38 2.80
N ILE A 125 -7.55 -4.53 3.75
CA ILE A 125 -6.95 -5.84 4.05
C ILE A 125 -8.02 -6.83 4.53
N GLY A 126 -8.92 -6.39 5.41
CA GLY A 126 -10.03 -7.20 5.90
C GLY A 126 -10.90 -7.74 4.76
N HIS A 127 -11.36 -6.88 3.86
CA HIS A 127 -12.16 -7.29 2.71
C HIS A 127 -11.41 -8.22 1.74
N GLY A 128 -10.11 -7.98 1.51
CA GLY A 128 -9.29 -8.89 0.72
C GLY A 128 -9.19 -10.29 1.34
N LEU A 129 -9.00 -10.37 2.66
CA LEU A 129 -8.91 -11.65 3.37
C LEU A 129 -10.26 -12.37 3.45
N GLU A 130 -11.36 -11.65 3.62
CA GLU A 130 -12.72 -12.19 3.57
C GLU A 130 -12.98 -12.86 2.21
N HIS A 131 -12.64 -12.18 1.11
CA HIS A 131 -12.75 -12.74 -0.23
C HIS A 131 -11.90 -14.00 -0.43
N LEU A 132 -10.67 -14.02 0.09
CA LEU A 132 -9.82 -15.22 0.06
C LEU A 132 -10.38 -16.38 0.89
N ALA A 133 -11.05 -16.09 2.00
CA ALA A 133 -11.66 -17.10 2.85
C ALA A 133 -12.85 -17.78 2.17
N ASP A 134 -13.63 -17.02 1.40
CA ASP A 134 -14.78 -17.50 0.63
C ASP A 134 -14.38 -18.26 -0.65
N THR A 135 -13.15 -18.07 -1.14
CA THR A 135 -12.63 -18.72 -2.35
C THR A 135 -12.15 -20.17 -2.07
N LYS A 136 -12.82 -20.89 -1.17
CA LYS A 136 -12.51 -22.29 -0.82
C LYS A 136 -13.40 -23.30 -1.52
#